data_AF-X1J4K4-F1
#
_entry.id   AF-X1J4K4-F1
#
_cell.length_a   1.000
_cell.length_b   1.000
_cell.length_c   1.000
_cell.angle_alpha   90.00
_cell.angle_beta   90.00
_cell.angle_gamma   90.00
#
_symmetry.space_group_name_H-M   'P 1'
#
loop_
_entity.id
_entity.type
_entity.pdbx_description
1 polymer ?
#
loop_
_entity_poly.entity_id
_entity_poly.type
_entity_poly.pdbx_seq_one_letter_code
_entity_poly.pdbx_strand_id
1 'polypeptide(L)'
;REHRLVVAKALGRNLHPWEIVHHKHAKYPAGSIEDKQDNRYPENLQLVSDDRHKQITILERKIDKLLEEQREIKTEIRLLRWENKQLKEVVIESSKFIL
;
A
#
# COMPACT_ATOMS: atom_id res chain seq x y z
N ARG A 1 -8.90 -3.60 -19.86
CA ARG A 1 -9.82 -3.35 -21.01
C ARG A 1 -11.23 -3.90 -20.72
N GLU A 2 -11.36 -5.09 -20.13
CA GLU A 2 -12.67 -5.69 -19.80
C GLU A 2 -13.45 -4.97 -18.69
N HIS A 3 -12.78 -4.48 -17.63
CA HIS A 3 -13.43 -3.77 -16.50
C HIS A 3 -14.33 -2.60 -16.91
N ARG A 4 -13.98 -1.85 -17.98
CA ARG A 4 -14.83 -0.75 -18.49
C ARG A 4 -16.19 -1.26 -18.98
N LEU A 5 -16.20 -2.42 -19.63
CA LEU A 5 -17.42 -3.03 -20.14
C LEU A 5 -18.30 -3.54 -19.00
N VAL A 6 -17.69 -4.11 -17.95
CA VAL A 6 -18.41 -4.55 -16.75
C VAL A 6 -19.15 -3.37 -16.11
N VAL A 7 -18.46 -2.25 -15.91
CA VAL A 7 -19.08 -1.05 -15.32
C VAL A 7 -20.13 -0.42 -16.24
N ALA A 8 -19.86 -0.33 -17.55
CA ALA A 8 -20.84 0.17 -18.52
C ALA A 8 -22.13 -0.65 -18.51
N LYS A 9 -22.00 -1.99 -18.50
CA LYS A 9 -23.14 -2.92 -18.42
C LYS A 9 -23.92 -2.75 -17.13
N ALA A 10 -23.23 -2.63 -15.99
CA ALA A 10 -23.86 -2.42 -14.69
C ALA A 10 -24.62 -1.08 -14.61
N LEU A 11 -24.14 -0.04 -15.30
CA LEU A 11 -24.78 1.28 -15.33
C LEU A 11 -25.87 1.41 -16.41
N GLY A 12 -26.00 0.45 -17.32
CA GLY A 12 -26.96 0.51 -18.42
C GLY A 12 -26.65 1.60 -19.47
N ARG A 13 -25.42 2.11 -19.52
CA ARG A 13 -25.00 3.13 -20.49
C ARG A 13 -23.52 3.01 -20.85
N ASN A 14 -23.17 3.58 -22.00
CA ASN A 14 -21.76 3.75 -22.35
C ASN A 14 -21.07 4.72 -21.38
N LEU A 15 -19.80 4.44 -21.09
CA LEU A 15 -18.95 5.35 -20.31
C LEU A 15 -18.41 6.45 -21.21
N HIS A 16 -18.44 7.68 -20.73
CA HIS A 16 -17.81 8.81 -21.39
C HIS A 16 -16.27 8.68 -21.38
N PRO A 17 -15.56 9.40 -22.26
CA PRO A 17 -14.09 9.35 -22.30
C PRO A 17 -13.40 9.81 -21.00
N TRP A 18 -14.01 10.76 -20.27
CA TRP A 18 -13.49 11.29 -19.01
C TRP A 18 -13.84 10.45 -17.77
N GLU A 19 -14.66 9.42 -17.93
CA GLU A 19 -14.98 8.48 -16.87
C GLU A 19 -13.98 7.35 -16.88
N ILE A 20 -13.19 7.23 -15.81
CA ILE A 20 -12.16 6.23 -15.63
C ILE A 20 -12.66 5.19 -14.62
N VAL A 21 -12.37 3.91 -14.90
CA VAL A 21 -12.67 2.82 -13.97
C VAL A 21 -11.40 2.53 -13.18
N HIS A 22 -11.47 2.71 -11.87
CA HIS A 22 -10.39 2.50 -10.92
C HIS A 22 -10.57 1.17 -10.18
N HIS A 23 -9.47 0.45 -9.96
CA HIS A 23 -9.44 -0.72 -9.07
C HIS A 23 -9.13 -0.25 -7.65
N LYS A 24 -10.02 -0.56 -6.70
CA LYS A 24 -9.89 -0.17 -5.29
C LYS A 24 -8.95 -1.07 -4.49
N HIS A 25 -8.48 -2.18 -5.08
CA HIS A 25 -7.60 -3.14 -4.43
C HIS A 25 -8.20 -3.71 -3.12
N ALA A 26 -9.50 -4.00 -3.13
CA ALA A 26 -10.27 -4.29 -1.92
C ALA A 26 -10.00 -5.68 -1.31
N LYS A 27 -9.55 -6.65 -2.12
CA LYS A 27 -9.35 -8.05 -1.68
C LYS A 27 -7.92 -8.55 -1.86
N TYR A 28 -7.26 -8.17 -2.94
CA TYR A 28 -5.94 -8.66 -3.31
C TYR A 28 -4.92 -7.51 -3.29
N PRO A 29 -3.63 -7.80 -3.11
CA PRO A 29 -2.60 -6.77 -3.14
C PRO A 29 -2.64 -5.97 -4.45
N ALA A 30 -2.48 -4.66 -4.34
CA ALA A 30 -2.48 -3.77 -5.50
C ALA A 30 -1.46 -4.24 -6.55
N GLY A 31 -1.91 -4.45 -7.78
CA GLY A 31 -1.05 -4.87 -8.88
C GLY A 31 -0.79 -6.38 -8.98
N SER A 32 -1.34 -7.21 -8.08
CA SER A 32 -1.30 -8.67 -8.22
C SER A 32 -2.10 -9.13 -9.47
N ILE A 33 -1.88 -10.38 -9.90
CA ILE A 33 -2.61 -10.94 -11.05
C ILE A 33 -4.10 -11.04 -10.73
N GLU A 34 -4.43 -11.47 -9.51
CA GLU A 34 -5.80 -11.62 -9.01
C GLU A 34 -6.52 -10.27 -8.94
N ASP A 35 -5.84 -9.24 -8.42
CA ASP A 35 -6.40 -7.88 -8.37
C ASP A 35 -6.73 -7.34 -9.76
N LYS A 36 -5.80 -7.50 -10.71
CA LYS A 36 -5.98 -7.07 -12.11
C LYS A 36 -7.15 -7.77 -12.81
N GLN A 37 -7.52 -8.97 -12.35
CA GLN A 37 -8.62 -9.76 -12.88
C GLN A 37 -9.93 -9.58 -12.09
N ASP A 38 -9.88 -8.96 -10.91
CA ASP A 38 -11.04 -8.77 -10.04
C ASP A 38 -11.90 -7.57 -10.51
N ASN A 39 -12.77 -7.85 -11.49
CA ASN A 39 -13.67 -6.87 -12.10
C ASN A 39 -15.03 -6.74 -11.39
N ARG A 40 -15.14 -7.12 -10.12
CA ARG A 40 -16.41 -7.02 -9.38
C ARG A 40 -16.77 -5.55 -9.15
N TYR A 41 -17.91 -5.13 -9.69
CA TYR A 41 -18.47 -3.79 -9.52
C TYR A 41 -19.77 -3.89 -8.71
N PRO A 42 -19.94 -3.09 -7.63
CA PRO A 42 -19.10 -1.97 -7.20
C PRO A 42 -18.02 -2.32 -6.16
N GLU A 43 -17.75 -3.61 -5.89
CA GLU A 43 -16.91 -4.04 -4.76
C GLU A 43 -15.43 -3.68 -4.93
N ASN A 44 -14.85 -3.99 -6.08
CA ASN A 44 -13.45 -3.70 -6.39
C ASN A 44 -13.29 -2.60 -7.45
N LEU A 45 -14.30 -2.39 -8.30
CA LEU A 45 -14.27 -1.33 -9.31
C LEU A 45 -15.01 -0.08 -8.84
N GLN A 46 -14.49 1.09 -9.19
CA GLN A 46 -15.10 2.39 -8.95
C GLN A 46 -15.05 3.25 -10.20
N LEU A 47 -16.14 3.94 -10.52
CA LEU A 47 -16.15 4.95 -11.57
C LEU A 47 -15.74 6.31 -11.00
N VAL A 48 -14.72 6.93 -11.58
CA VAL A 48 -14.19 8.23 -11.17
C VAL A 48 -13.98 9.13 -12.38
N SER A 49 -13.89 10.44 -12.15
CA SER A 49 -13.44 11.38 -13.19
C SER A 49 -11.92 11.31 -13.36
N ASP A 50 -11.41 11.67 -14.53
CA ASP A 50 -9.97 11.68 -14.83
C ASP A 50 -9.12 12.42 -13.78
N ASP A 51 -9.54 13.62 -13.36
CA ASP A 51 -8.83 14.37 -12.32
C ASP A 51 -8.79 13.65 -10.97
N ARG A 52 -9.90 13.02 -10.59
CA ARG A 52 -9.97 12.22 -9.35
C ARG A 52 -9.12 10.96 -9.45
N HIS A 53 -9.10 10.30 -10.61
CA HIS A 53 -8.24 9.15 -10.84
C HIS A 53 -6.76 9.52 -10.65
N LYS A 54 -6.31 10.63 -11.26
CA LYS A 54 -4.93 11.12 -11.09
C LYS A 54 -4.60 11.39 -9.61
N GLN A 55 -5.51 12.04 -8.88
CA GLN A 55 -5.31 12.30 -7.45
C GLN A 55 -5.21 11.00 -6.64
N ILE A 56 -6.10 10.03 -6.90
CA ILE A 56 -6.09 8.73 -6.23
C ILE A 56 -4.76 8.02 -6.50
N THR A 57 -4.32 7.91 -7.76
CA THR A 57 -3.04 7.29 -8.11
C THR A 57 -1.84 7.98 -7.43
N ILE A 58 -1.84 9.32 -7.33
CA ILE A 58 -0.78 10.05 -6.63
C ILE A 58 -0.77 9.70 -5.13
N LEU A 59 -1.94 9.63 -4.50
CA LEU A 59 -2.06 9.31 -3.08
C LEU A 59 -1.66 7.86 -2.79
N GLU A 60 -2.08 6.91 -3.61
CA GLU A 60 -1.69 5.49 -3.50
C GLU A 60 -0.17 5.34 -3.53
N ARG A 61 0.50 5.96 -4.51
CA ARG A 61 1.97 5.93 -4.60
C ARG A 61 2.66 6.56 -3.39
N LYS A 62 2.10 7.64 -2.84
CA LYS A 62 2.63 8.28 -1.63
C LYS A 62 2.48 7.36 -0.42
N ILE A 63 1.34 6.69 -0.29
CA ILE A 63 1.08 5.73 0.78
C ILE A 63 2.07 4.56 0.70
N ASP A 64 2.27 3.99 -0.49
CA ASP A 64 3.22 2.89 -0.69
C ASP A 64 4.64 3.27 -0.26
N LYS A 65 5.09 4.46 -0.69
CA LYS A 65 6.41 4.99 -0.31
C LYS A 65 6.54 5.16 1.20
N LEU A 66 5.54 5.78 1.83
CA LEU A 66 5.53 5.99 3.29
C LEU A 66 5.50 4.66 4.07
N LEU A 67 4.80 3.65 3.56
CA LEU A 67 4.77 2.33 4.17
C LEU A 67 6.12 1.63 4.08
N GLU A 68 6.85 1.80 2.97
CA GLU A 68 8.20 1.25 2.81
C GLU A 68 9.19 1.94 3.77
N GLU A 69 9.22 3.27 3.79
CA GLU A 69 10.06 4.03 4.73
C GLU A 69 9.76 3.65 6.19
N GLN A 70 8.49 3.42 6.53
CA GLN A 70 8.12 2.98 7.88
C GLN A 70 8.65 1.58 8.21
N ARG A 71 8.75 0.66 7.23
CA ARG A 71 9.32 -0.68 7.43
C ARG A 71 10.82 -0.61 7.67
N GLU A 72 11.53 0.22 6.92
CA GLU A 72 12.95 0.47 7.09
C GLU A 72 13.24 1.01 8.49
N ILE A 73 12.54 2.08 8.89
CA ILE A 73 12.70 2.69 10.23
C ILE A 73 12.41 1.67 11.34
N LYS A 74 11.35 0.86 11.20
CA LYS A 74 11.02 -0.19 12.19
C LYS A 74 12.13 -1.24 12.29
N THR A 75 12.81 -1.54 11.20
CA THR A 75 13.92 -2.49 11.15
C THR A 75 15.14 -1.91 11.87
N GLU A 76 15.48 -0.66 11.57
CA GLU A 76 16.57 0.06 12.23
C GLU A 76 16.35 0.16 13.75
N ILE A 77 15.14 0.52 14.19
CA ILE A 77 14.79 0.57 15.61
C ILE A 77 15.01 -0.79 16.29
N ARG A 78 14.70 -1.90 15.63
CA ARG A 78 14.92 -3.24 16.20
C ARG A 78 16.40 -3.55 16.35
N LEU A 79 17.22 -3.22 15.35
CA LEU A 79 18.67 -3.40 15.39
C LEU A 79 19.30 -2.57 16.49
N LEU A 80 19.00 -1.27 16.54
CA LEU A 80 19.51 -0.37 17.58
C LEU A 80 19.10 -0.81 18.99
N ARG A 81 17.88 -1.32 19.17
CA ARG A 81 17.44 -1.88 20.45
C ARG A 81 18.23 -3.12 20.86
N TRP A 82 18.55 -3.98 19.89
CA TRP A 82 19.38 -5.15 20.12
C TRP A 82 20.82 -4.77 20.48
N GLU A 83 21.44 -3.86 19.73
CA GLU A 83 22.80 -3.36 20.01
C GLU A 83 22.89 -2.71 21.40
N ASN A 84 21.92 -1.85 21.73
CA ASN A 84 21.85 -1.22 23.05
C ASN A 84 21.74 -2.25 24.19
N LYS A 85 21.05 -3.38 23.97
CA LYS A 85 20.98 -4.46 24.95
C LYS A 85 22.36 -5.09 25.16
N GLN A 86 23.06 -5.41 24.06
CA GLN A 86 24.40 -6.00 24.14
C GLN A 86 25.40 -5.07 24.81
N LEU A 87 25.39 -3.78 24.48
CA LEU A 87 26.26 -2.79 25.11
C LEU A 87 26.00 -2.67 26.62
N LYS A 88 24.73 -2.69 27.05
CA LYS A 88 24.37 -2.68 28.48
C LYS A 88 24.94 -3.90 29.21
N GLU A 89 24.87 -5.09 28.61
CA GLU A 89 25.43 -6.31 29.18
C GLU A 89 26.96 -6.19 29.34
N VAL A 90 27.66 -5.67 28.32
CA VAL A 90 29.13 -5.43 28.39
C VAL A 90 29.50 -4.41 29.46
N VAL A 91 28.75 -3.31 29.59
CA VAL A 91 29.00 -2.28 30.60
C VAL A 91 28.81 -2.83 32.02
N ILE A 92 27.74 -3.60 32.23
CA ILE A 92 27.47 -4.26 33.51
C ILE A 92 28.61 -5.22 33.85
N GLU A 93 29.03 -6.06 32.89
CA GLU A 93 30.09 -7.04 33.11
C GLU A 93 31.43 -6.36 33.41
N SER A 94 31.80 -5.33 32.64
CA SER A 94 33.03 -4.55 32.87
C SER A 94 33.05 -3.88 34.25
N SER A 95 31.89 -3.43 34.74
CA SER A 95 31.76 -2.78 36.05
C SER A 95 31.95 -3.75 37.22
N LYS A 96 31.72 -5.06 37.03
CA LYS A 96 31.96 -6.08 38.06
C LYS A 96 33.44 -6.34 38.33
N PHE A 97 34.32 -6.04 37.37
CA PHE A 97 35.76 -6.27 37.50
C PHE A 97 36.53 -5.07 38.10
N ILE A 98 35.84 -3.96 38.37
CA ILE A 98 36.43 -2.71 38.91
C ILE A 98 36.16 -2.54 40.42
N LEU A 99 35.33 -3.41 41.03
CA LEU A 99 35.05 -3.46 42.47
C LEU A 99 35.61 -4.74 43.09
#